data_AF-A0A8T6ZX29-F1
#
_entry.id   AF-A0A8T6ZX29-F1
#
_cell.length_a   1.000
_cell.length_b   1.000
_cell.length_c   1.000
_cell.angle_alpha   90.00
_cell.angle_beta   90.00
_cell.angle_gamma   90.00
#
_symmetry.space_group_name_H-M   'P 1'
#
loop_
_entity.id
_entity.type
_entity.pdbx_description
1 polymer ?
#
loop_
_entity_poly.entity_id
_entity_poly.type
_entity_poly.pdbx_seq_one_letter_code
_entity_poly.pdbx_strand_id
1 'polypeptide(L)'
;QIIDMIQRLIKSGHAYEAEGHVLFHVPSYSEYGKLSGRNQKEMLAGARVEVAPFKKDPSDFVLWKPSNKDQPAWDSPWGGGRPGWHIECSAMIEKHLGETIDVHGGGQDLVFPHHENERAQTTCVHGGKLFSHYWMHNGFVNVEQEKMSKSIGNVLLVKDLLEQAPGEAIRVTLLSTHYRSPLDWTDDALEQSSRNLDKLYGTLQELQDIEVEVSTKDVPTEFLHALKDDLNTPAAFAELHKLAKQVNSKKDPASKKNIKKQIMAAGNMLGILQQEPSKWFRGIGDLDESEIQNLLDSRAKAKKDKNFELADGIRDKLTAMKIQIHDHPDGTSSWRKL
;
A
#
# COMPACT_ATOMS: atom_id res chain seq x y z
N GLN A 1 -0.20 14.82 26.69
CA GLN A 1 0.19 15.48 25.43
C GLN A 1 -0.97 16.23 24.79
N ILE A 2 -2.11 15.61 24.48
CA ILE A 2 -3.23 16.29 23.80
C ILE A 2 -3.76 17.48 24.59
N ILE A 3 -4.19 17.27 25.85
CA ILE A 3 -4.71 18.34 26.72
C ILE A 3 -3.70 19.48 26.87
N ASP A 4 -2.42 19.15 27.04
CA ASP A 4 -1.33 20.13 27.17
C ASP A 4 -1.16 20.99 25.89
N MET A 5 -1.16 20.37 24.71
CA MET A 5 -1.10 21.09 23.43
C MET A 5 -2.30 22.04 23.27
N ILE A 6 -3.50 21.57 23.63
CA ILE A 6 -4.72 22.39 23.57
C ILE A 6 -4.62 23.58 24.53
N GLN A 7 -4.12 23.38 25.76
CA GLN A 7 -3.90 24.48 26.71
C GLN A 7 -2.91 25.52 26.16
N ARG A 8 -1.83 25.07 25.50
CA ARG A 8 -0.86 25.97 24.86
C ARG A 8 -1.49 26.75 23.71
N LEU A 9 -2.32 26.12 22.88
CA LEU A 9 -3.08 26.79 21.80
C LEU A 9 -4.08 27.82 22.34
N ILE A 10 -4.75 27.54 23.46
CA ILE A 10 -5.62 28.52 24.12
C ILE A 10 -4.78 29.70 24.60
N LYS A 11 -3.66 29.43 25.29
CA LYS A 11 -2.77 30.45 25.83
C LYS A 11 -2.19 31.38 24.76
N SER A 12 -1.92 30.85 23.56
CA SER A 12 -1.42 31.63 22.42
C SER A 12 -2.53 32.29 21.58
N GLY A 13 -3.81 32.15 21.96
CA GLY A 13 -4.93 32.80 21.28
C GLY A 13 -5.39 32.09 19.99
N HIS A 14 -4.93 30.86 19.76
CA HIS A 14 -5.32 30.05 18.60
C HIS A 14 -6.48 29.10 18.87
N ALA A 15 -6.91 28.97 20.12
CA ALA A 15 -8.05 28.14 20.51
C ALA A 15 -8.90 28.81 21.59
N TYR A 16 -10.15 28.37 21.71
CA TYR A 16 -11.08 28.86 22.72
C TYR A 16 -12.05 27.76 23.16
N GLU A 17 -12.53 27.89 24.40
CA GLU A 17 -13.60 27.06 24.93
C GLU A 17 -14.97 27.64 24.57
N ALA A 18 -15.92 26.77 24.21
CA ALA A 18 -17.33 27.11 24.04
C ALA A 18 -18.20 25.89 24.31
N GLU A 19 -19.18 26.01 25.22
CA GLU A 19 -20.14 24.94 25.54
C GLU A 19 -19.48 23.57 25.84
N GLY A 20 -18.40 23.57 26.63
CA GLY A 20 -17.64 22.36 26.99
C GLY A 20 -16.80 21.76 25.85
N HIS A 21 -16.81 22.37 24.66
CA HIS A 21 -15.88 22.08 23.57
C HIS A 21 -14.66 22.98 23.68
N VAL A 22 -13.55 22.53 23.10
CA VAL A 22 -12.45 23.43 22.73
C VAL A 22 -12.31 23.41 21.22
N LEU A 23 -12.24 24.60 20.62
CA LEU A 23 -12.14 24.79 19.19
C LEU A 23 -10.84 25.51 18.83
N PHE A 24 -10.28 25.15 17.68
CA PHE A 24 -9.25 25.95 17.02
C PHE A 24 -9.92 27.10 16.28
N HIS A 25 -9.42 28.31 16.48
CA HIS A 25 -9.91 29.50 15.80
C HIS A 25 -9.18 29.68 14.46
N VAL A 26 -9.75 29.21 13.37
CA VAL A 26 -9.09 29.21 12.05
C VAL A 26 -8.63 30.61 11.60
N PRO A 27 -9.43 31.68 11.75
CA PRO A 27 -8.98 33.04 11.44
C PRO A 27 -7.72 33.52 12.18
N SER A 28 -7.35 32.88 13.31
CA SER A 28 -6.09 33.20 14.01
C SER A 28 -4.83 32.72 13.28
N TYR A 29 -4.97 31.89 12.25
CA TYR A 29 -3.87 31.38 11.42
C TYR A 29 -4.04 31.85 9.96
N SER A 30 -3.33 32.91 9.60
CA SER A 30 -3.44 33.55 8.27
C SER A 30 -3.02 32.66 7.10
N GLU A 31 -2.25 31.60 7.37
CA GLU A 31 -1.71 30.68 6.37
C GLU A 31 -2.60 29.45 6.15
N TYR A 32 -3.76 29.38 6.82
CA TYR A 32 -4.70 28.27 6.69
C TYR A 32 -5.23 28.15 5.26
N GLY A 33 -5.13 26.94 4.68
CA GLY A 33 -5.52 26.65 3.29
C GLY A 33 -4.33 26.58 2.33
N LYS A 34 -3.12 26.96 2.76
CA LYS A 34 -1.93 26.94 1.90
C LYS A 34 -1.47 25.53 1.51
N LEU A 35 -1.75 24.49 2.32
CA LEU A 35 -1.37 23.12 1.96
C LEU A 35 -2.29 22.57 0.87
N SER A 36 -3.59 22.77 1.05
CA SER A 36 -4.64 22.31 0.14
C SER A 36 -4.83 23.19 -1.10
N GLY A 37 -4.23 24.40 -1.11
CA GLY A 37 -4.43 25.40 -2.16
C GLY A 37 -5.85 26.01 -2.16
N ARG A 38 -6.62 25.79 -1.09
CA ARG A 38 -8.00 26.28 -0.98
C ARG A 38 -8.01 27.70 -0.41
N ASN A 39 -8.78 28.58 -1.04
CA ASN A 39 -9.04 29.90 -0.49
C ASN A 39 -10.14 29.82 0.58
N GLN A 40 -9.92 30.44 1.74
CA GLN A 40 -10.90 30.50 2.84
C GLN A 40 -12.28 31.03 2.38
N LYS A 41 -12.32 31.96 1.43
CA LYS A 41 -13.57 32.51 0.88
C LYS A 41 -14.37 31.47 0.08
N GLU A 42 -13.69 30.60 -0.67
CA GLU A 42 -14.33 29.54 -1.45
C GLU A 42 -14.82 28.40 -0.55
N MET A 43 -14.11 28.14 0.55
CA MET A 43 -14.51 27.16 1.56
C MET A 43 -15.81 27.54 2.26
N LEU A 44 -15.99 28.83 2.58
CA LEU A 44 -17.21 29.36 3.20
C LEU A 44 -18.42 29.30 2.24
N ALA A 45 -18.21 29.50 0.94
CA ALA A 45 -19.28 29.45 -0.06
C ALA A 45 -19.83 28.02 -0.31
N GLY A 46 -19.00 26.98 -0.08
CA GLY A 46 -19.40 25.58 -0.23
C GLY A 46 -20.04 24.95 1.01
N ALA A 47 -19.90 25.56 2.19
CA ALA A 47 -20.43 25.06 3.45
C ALA A 47 -21.95 25.27 3.53
N ARG A 48 -22.74 24.35 2.94
CA ARG A 48 -24.21 24.29 3.06
C ARG A 48 -24.70 23.82 4.44
N VAL A 49 -23.85 23.84 5.47
CA VAL A 49 -24.14 23.28 6.79
C VAL A 49 -24.37 24.41 7.77
N GLU A 50 -25.45 24.30 8.54
CA GLU A 50 -25.77 25.20 9.63
C GLU A 50 -24.58 25.25 10.61
N VAL A 51 -24.03 26.44 10.81
CA VAL A 51 -22.86 26.64 11.67
C VAL A 51 -23.30 26.33 13.09
N ALA A 52 -22.64 25.38 13.74
CA ALA A 52 -22.94 25.07 15.14
C ALA A 52 -22.81 26.35 15.98
N PRO A 53 -23.80 26.68 16.83
CA PRO A 53 -23.93 28.00 17.44
C PRO A 53 -22.76 28.38 18.35
N PHE A 54 -22.01 27.39 18.85
CA PHE A 54 -20.83 27.58 19.69
C PHE A 54 -19.56 28.00 18.92
N LYS A 55 -19.59 28.01 17.57
CA LYS A 55 -18.43 28.43 16.76
C LYS A 55 -18.42 29.95 16.54
N LYS A 56 -17.28 30.57 16.78
CA LYS A 56 -17.00 31.97 16.40
C LYS A 56 -16.89 32.14 14.89
N ASP A 57 -16.31 31.14 14.20
CA ASP A 57 -16.18 31.12 12.75
C ASP A 57 -16.65 29.75 12.20
N PRO A 58 -17.35 29.71 11.04
CA PRO A 58 -17.79 28.46 10.42
C PRO A 58 -16.69 27.43 10.19
N SER A 59 -15.46 27.90 9.92
CA SER A 59 -14.29 27.07 9.64
C SER A 59 -13.61 26.51 10.90
N ASP A 60 -13.94 27.02 12.09
CA ASP A 60 -13.39 26.54 13.35
C ASP A 60 -13.66 25.04 13.54
N PHE A 61 -12.65 24.31 14.02
CA PHE A 61 -12.73 22.86 14.18
C PHE A 61 -12.42 22.42 15.61
N VAL A 62 -12.97 21.28 16.00
CA VAL A 62 -12.91 20.79 17.38
C VAL A 62 -11.53 20.22 17.70
N LEU A 63 -10.96 20.68 18.80
CA LEU A 63 -9.78 20.12 19.46
C LEU A 63 -10.18 19.16 20.59
N TRP A 64 -11.23 19.49 21.34
CA TRP A 64 -11.78 18.67 22.42
C TRP A 64 -13.30 18.69 22.38
N LYS A 65 -13.93 17.52 22.50
CA LYS A 65 -15.40 17.36 22.49
C LYS A 65 -15.90 16.76 23.81
N PRO A 66 -16.96 17.29 24.42
CA PRO A 66 -17.58 16.66 25.58
C PRO A 66 -18.16 15.29 25.23
N SER A 67 -18.09 14.36 26.19
CA SER A 67 -18.65 13.01 26.08
C SER A 67 -19.94 12.88 26.86
N ASN A 68 -20.92 12.18 26.29
CA ASN A 68 -22.10 11.75 27.04
C ASN A 68 -21.78 10.46 27.85
N LYS A 69 -22.75 9.99 28.65
CA LYS A 69 -22.56 8.83 29.54
C LYS A 69 -22.24 7.52 28.82
N ASP A 70 -22.61 7.40 27.55
CA ASP A 70 -22.40 6.19 26.73
C ASP A 70 -21.11 6.27 25.88
N GLN A 71 -20.39 7.38 25.96
CA GLN A 71 -19.16 7.62 25.21
C GLN A 71 -17.93 7.54 26.11
N PRO A 72 -16.79 7.03 25.61
CA PRO A 72 -15.52 7.14 26.31
C PRO A 72 -15.21 8.59 26.67
N ALA A 73 -14.74 8.81 27.89
CA ALA A 73 -14.42 10.14 28.41
C ALA A 73 -13.12 10.09 29.22
N TRP A 74 -12.37 11.18 29.13
CA TRP A 74 -11.19 11.46 29.94
C TRP A 74 -11.38 12.79 30.66
N ASP A 75 -10.83 12.87 31.87
CA ASP A 75 -10.83 14.10 32.64
C ASP A 75 -9.95 15.16 31.95
N SER A 76 -10.47 16.38 31.90
CA SER A 76 -9.76 17.53 31.33
C SER A 76 -10.17 18.82 32.05
N PRO A 77 -9.40 19.92 31.87
CA PRO A 77 -9.78 21.24 32.38
C PRO A 77 -11.14 21.74 31.89
N TRP A 78 -11.67 21.17 30.81
CA TRP A 78 -12.94 21.54 30.18
C TRP A 78 -14.05 20.51 30.46
N GLY A 79 -13.84 19.63 31.45
CA GLY A 79 -14.74 18.54 31.81
C GLY A 79 -14.46 17.22 31.06
N GLY A 80 -15.30 16.22 31.33
CA GLY A 80 -15.17 14.88 30.75
C GLY A 80 -15.42 14.88 29.24
N GLY A 81 -14.44 14.45 28.45
CA GLY A 81 -14.53 14.49 27.00
C GLY A 81 -13.51 13.63 26.28
N ARG A 82 -13.32 13.90 24.99
CA ARG A 82 -12.43 13.16 24.12
C ARG A 82 -11.81 14.08 23.06
N PRO A 83 -10.64 13.72 22.51
CA PRO A 83 -10.02 14.49 21.43
C PRO A 83 -10.92 14.67 20.21
N GLY A 84 -10.74 15.80 19.53
CA GLY A 84 -11.20 15.98 18.16
C GLY A 84 -10.29 15.26 17.17
N TRP A 85 -10.81 14.94 15.98
CA TRP A 85 -10.14 14.09 14.98
C TRP A 85 -8.69 14.50 14.65
N HIS A 86 -8.39 15.80 14.60
CA HIS A 86 -7.09 16.30 14.10
C HIS A 86 -6.00 16.40 15.17
N ILE A 87 -6.36 16.64 16.44
CA ILE A 87 -5.38 17.01 17.48
C ILE A 87 -4.48 15.86 17.91
N GLU A 88 -4.93 14.63 17.70
CA GLU A 88 -4.20 13.42 18.08
C GLU A 88 -2.88 13.34 17.33
N CYS A 89 -2.92 13.50 16.00
CA CYS A 89 -1.76 13.42 15.12
C CYS A 89 -0.71 14.48 15.49
N SER A 90 -1.10 15.75 15.59
CA SER A 90 -0.23 16.86 16.01
C SER A 90 0.46 16.58 17.35
N ALA A 91 -0.31 16.17 18.37
CA ALA A 91 0.22 15.93 19.72
C ALA A 91 1.12 14.70 19.81
N MET A 92 0.84 13.65 19.04
CA MET A 92 1.69 12.45 19.00
C MET A 92 2.97 12.69 18.20
N ILE A 93 2.89 13.40 17.07
CA ILE A 93 4.06 13.75 16.27
C ILE A 93 5.03 14.62 17.08
N GLU A 94 4.53 15.66 17.75
CA GLU A 94 5.37 16.49 18.64
C GLU A 94 6.10 15.61 19.67
N LYS A 95 5.37 14.69 20.31
CA LYS A 95 5.91 13.85 21.38
C LYS A 95 7.00 12.90 20.92
N HIS A 96 6.87 12.35 19.71
CA HIS A 96 7.70 11.24 19.25
C HIS A 96 8.76 11.65 18.23
N LEU A 97 8.49 12.67 17.41
CA LEU A 97 9.33 13.09 16.29
C LEU A 97 9.83 14.54 16.44
N GLY A 98 9.21 15.33 17.32
CA GLY A 98 9.57 16.72 17.58
C GLY A 98 8.68 17.72 16.85
N GLU A 99 9.06 19.00 16.94
CA GLU A 99 8.23 20.13 16.46
C GLU A 99 8.24 20.29 14.93
N THR A 100 9.28 19.79 14.28
CA THR A 100 9.47 19.78 12.82
C THR A 100 9.89 18.38 12.38
N ILE A 101 9.25 17.86 11.34
CA ILE A 101 9.54 16.55 10.75
C ILE A 101 9.97 16.67 9.28
N ASP A 102 10.63 15.63 8.77
CA ASP A 102 11.09 15.61 7.38
C ASP A 102 9.95 15.33 6.38
N VAL A 103 9.17 14.28 6.64
CA VAL A 103 8.13 13.80 5.73
C VAL A 103 6.85 13.49 6.50
N HIS A 104 5.74 14.05 6.02
CA HIS A 104 4.40 13.73 6.52
C HIS A 104 3.54 13.18 5.38
N GLY A 105 2.98 11.99 5.56
CA GLY A 105 2.29 11.24 4.51
C GLY A 105 0.82 10.96 4.81
N GLY A 106 0.00 10.77 3.78
CA GLY A 106 -1.40 10.35 3.94
C GLY A 106 -2.14 10.18 2.61
N GLY A 107 -3.42 9.80 2.65
CA GLY A 107 -4.27 9.77 1.45
C GLY A 107 -4.57 11.18 0.92
N GLN A 108 -4.86 11.30 -0.37
CA GLN A 108 -5.24 12.57 -1.00
C GLN A 108 -6.45 13.24 -0.33
N ASP A 109 -7.37 12.47 0.25
CA ASP A 109 -8.48 12.98 1.06
C ASP A 109 -8.05 13.60 2.39
N LEU A 110 -6.87 13.25 2.91
CA LEU A 110 -6.36 13.83 4.14
C LEU A 110 -5.73 15.21 3.93
N VAL A 111 -5.40 15.61 2.69
CA VAL A 111 -4.92 16.98 2.39
C VAL A 111 -5.82 18.03 3.03
N PHE A 112 -7.14 17.85 2.91
CA PHE A 112 -8.14 18.71 3.52
C PHE A 112 -9.36 17.92 4.01
N PRO A 113 -9.83 18.13 5.26
CA PRO A 113 -9.33 19.13 6.21
C PRO A 113 -8.19 18.63 7.10
N HIS A 114 -7.86 17.33 7.09
CA HIS A 114 -7.08 16.71 8.17
C HIS A 114 -5.66 17.30 8.31
N HIS A 115 -4.83 17.19 7.28
CA HIS A 115 -3.46 17.68 7.29
C HIS A 115 -3.37 19.21 7.34
N GLU A 116 -4.33 19.93 6.75
CA GLU A 116 -4.42 21.39 6.90
C GLU A 116 -4.64 21.78 8.36
N ASN A 117 -5.51 21.05 9.08
CA ASN A 117 -5.78 21.27 10.50
C ASN A 117 -4.59 20.89 11.37
N GLU A 118 -3.90 19.77 11.07
CA GLU A 118 -2.67 19.37 11.77
C GLU A 118 -1.57 20.42 11.61
N ARG A 119 -1.37 20.89 10.38
CA ARG A 119 -0.41 21.97 10.09
C ARG A 119 -0.76 23.23 10.88
N ALA A 120 -2.02 23.63 10.93
CA ALA A 120 -2.47 24.80 11.67
C ALA A 120 -2.20 24.65 13.18
N GLN A 121 -2.65 23.55 13.78
CA GLN A 121 -2.41 23.25 15.20
C GLN A 121 -0.92 23.26 15.55
N THR A 122 -0.11 22.53 14.78
CA THR A 122 1.31 22.33 15.08
C THR A 122 2.12 23.60 14.83
N THR A 123 1.88 24.28 13.71
CA THR A 123 2.57 25.55 13.41
C THR A 123 2.24 26.61 14.48
N CYS A 124 0.96 26.71 14.89
CA CYS A 124 0.54 27.71 15.87
C CYS A 124 1.05 27.42 17.29
N VAL A 125 1.03 26.15 17.74
CA VAL A 125 1.52 25.82 19.09
C VAL A 125 3.03 26.02 19.25
N HIS A 126 3.78 25.90 18.14
CA HIS A 126 5.23 26.10 18.09
C HIS A 126 5.66 27.50 17.62
N GLY A 127 4.77 28.49 17.67
CA GLY A 127 5.12 29.89 17.39
C GLY A 127 5.55 30.16 15.94
N GLY A 128 4.94 29.44 14.99
CA GLY A 128 5.18 29.64 13.56
C GLY A 128 6.28 28.76 12.94
N LYS A 129 6.85 27.82 13.71
CA LYS A 129 7.84 26.86 13.16
C LYS A 129 7.22 26.00 12.06
N LEU A 130 8.05 25.63 11.09
CA LEU A 130 7.68 24.70 10.03
C LEU A 130 7.28 23.36 10.63
N PHE A 131 6.13 22.81 10.24
CA PHE A 131 5.71 21.49 10.69
C PHE A 131 6.41 20.35 9.93
N SER A 132 6.34 20.35 8.60
CA SER A 132 6.95 19.31 7.77
C SER A 132 7.68 19.90 6.56
N HIS A 133 8.85 19.36 6.22
CA HIS A 133 9.58 19.74 5.00
C HIS A 133 8.90 19.22 3.72
N TYR A 134 8.39 17.99 3.76
CA TYR A 134 7.71 17.36 2.63
C TYR A 134 6.34 16.83 3.04
N TRP A 135 5.37 16.99 2.14
CA TRP A 135 4.04 16.40 2.24
C TRP A 135 3.86 15.43 1.10
N MET A 136 3.54 14.17 1.42
CA MET A 136 3.37 13.11 0.43
C MET A 136 1.96 12.55 0.48
N HIS A 137 1.21 12.70 -0.61
CA HIS A 137 -0.17 12.23 -0.67
C HIS A 137 -0.37 11.18 -1.76
N ASN A 138 -0.89 10.01 -1.38
CA ASN A 138 -1.22 8.96 -2.35
C ASN A 138 -2.60 9.19 -2.98
N GLY A 139 -2.74 8.81 -4.25
CA GLY A 139 -3.98 8.86 -5.01
C GLY A 139 -5.04 7.90 -4.45
N PHE A 140 -6.28 8.09 -4.90
CA PHE A 140 -7.40 7.22 -4.53
C PHE A 140 -7.29 5.84 -5.16
N VAL A 141 -7.84 4.84 -4.48
CA VAL A 141 -8.16 3.54 -5.07
C VAL A 141 -9.65 3.51 -5.39
N ASN A 142 -9.97 3.31 -6.66
CA ASN A 142 -11.32 3.09 -7.17
C ASN A 142 -11.51 1.58 -7.42
N VAL A 143 -12.76 1.14 -7.47
CA VAL A 143 -13.15 -0.23 -7.87
C VAL A 143 -14.10 -0.08 -9.04
N GLU A 144 -13.71 -0.63 -10.19
CA GLU A 144 -14.46 -0.53 -11.45
C GLU A 144 -14.86 0.92 -11.79
N GLN A 145 -13.91 1.85 -11.69
CA GLN A 145 -14.10 3.30 -11.90
C GLN A 145 -14.99 4.02 -10.87
N GLU A 146 -15.52 3.32 -9.87
CA GLU A 146 -16.23 3.93 -8.75
C GLU A 146 -15.31 4.11 -7.53
N LYS A 147 -15.39 5.25 -6.85
CA LYS A 147 -14.63 5.46 -5.62
C LYS A 147 -15.09 4.46 -4.55
N MET A 148 -14.15 3.79 -3.89
CA MET A 148 -14.48 2.91 -2.76
C MET A 148 -15.20 3.66 -1.65
N SER A 149 -16.37 3.18 -1.25
CA SER A 149 -17.10 3.72 -0.12
C SER A 149 -17.97 2.67 0.55
N LYS A 150 -18.07 2.71 1.88
CA LYS A 150 -18.97 1.82 2.64
C LYS A 150 -20.43 1.96 2.21
N SER A 151 -20.83 3.13 1.71
CA SER A 151 -22.19 3.42 1.27
C SER A 151 -22.59 2.71 -0.03
N ILE A 152 -21.64 2.47 -0.93
CA ILE A 152 -21.90 1.82 -2.22
C ILE A 152 -21.70 0.29 -2.12
N GLY A 153 -21.05 -0.17 -1.04
CA GLY A 153 -20.84 -1.61 -0.79
C GLY A 153 -19.67 -2.21 -1.58
N ASN A 154 -18.92 -1.39 -2.33
CA ASN A 154 -17.75 -1.78 -3.13
C ASN A 154 -16.44 -1.77 -2.33
N VAL A 155 -16.50 -1.94 -1.01
CA VAL A 155 -15.30 -1.93 -0.15
C VAL A 155 -14.62 -3.29 -0.22
N LEU A 156 -13.42 -3.33 -0.82
CA LEU A 156 -12.57 -4.50 -0.81
C LEU A 156 -11.77 -4.54 0.49
N LEU A 157 -11.92 -5.63 1.26
CA LEU A 157 -11.08 -5.87 2.43
C LEU A 157 -9.88 -6.72 2.02
N VAL A 158 -8.70 -6.37 2.54
CA VAL A 158 -7.46 -7.12 2.26
C VAL A 158 -7.61 -8.61 2.59
N LYS A 159 -8.33 -8.95 3.66
CA LYS A 159 -8.59 -10.35 4.03
C LYS A 159 -9.35 -11.11 2.93
N ASP A 160 -10.32 -10.46 2.27
CA ASP A 160 -11.14 -11.08 1.22
C ASP A 160 -10.35 -11.16 -0.09
N LEU A 161 -9.45 -10.20 -0.34
CA LEU A 161 -8.54 -10.24 -1.49
C LEU A 161 -7.49 -11.35 -1.35
N LEU A 162 -7.03 -11.64 -0.13
CA LEU A 162 -6.07 -12.72 0.14
C LEU A 162 -6.66 -14.11 -0.11
N GLU A 163 -7.99 -14.24 -0.15
CA GLU A 163 -8.67 -15.48 -0.57
C GLU A 163 -8.62 -15.65 -2.10
N GLN A 164 -8.38 -14.58 -2.85
CA GLN A 164 -8.44 -14.55 -4.32
C GLN A 164 -7.06 -14.59 -4.98
N ALA A 165 -6.07 -13.85 -4.44
CA ALA A 165 -4.73 -13.74 -5.01
C ALA A 165 -3.64 -13.67 -3.93
N PRO A 166 -2.41 -14.20 -4.21
CA PRO A 166 -1.31 -14.11 -3.26
C PRO A 166 -1.05 -12.67 -2.84
N GLY A 167 -0.63 -12.46 -1.58
CA GLY A 167 -0.40 -11.11 -1.05
C GLY A 167 0.60 -10.27 -1.87
N GLU A 168 1.58 -10.90 -2.52
CA GLU A 168 2.49 -10.22 -3.44
C GLU A 168 1.81 -9.73 -4.72
N ALA A 169 0.82 -10.47 -5.25
CA ALA A 169 0.04 -10.01 -6.40
C ALA A 169 -0.77 -8.76 -6.05
N ILE A 170 -1.45 -8.76 -4.90
CA ILE A 170 -2.16 -7.59 -4.37
C ILE A 170 -1.21 -6.40 -4.22
N ARG A 171 -0.02 -6.62 -3.66
CA ARG A 171 1.02 -5.60 -3.52
C ARG A 171 1.46 -5.04 -4.88
N VAL A 172 1.72 -5.89 -5.88
CA VAL A 172 2.10 -5.43 -7.23
C VAL A 172 0.97 -4.65 -7.88
N THR A 173 -0.29 -5.05 -7.71
CA THR A 173 -1.44 -4.27 -8.20
C THR A 173 -1.45 -2.86 -7.59
N LEU A 174 -1.26 -2.75 -6.28
CA LEU A 174 -1.19 -1.45 -5.59
C LEU A 174 0.00 -0.58 -6.04
N LEU A 175 1.12 -1.20 -6.43
CA LEU A 175 2.33 -0.51 -6.89
C LEU A 175 2.39 -0.33 -8.42
N SER A 176 1.41 -0.85 -9.16
CA SER A 176 1.40 -0.89 -10.63
C SER A 176 1.27 0.50 -11.27
N THR A 177 0.80 1.47 -10.49
CA THR A 177 0.62 2.87 -10.88
C THR A 177 1.44 3.75 -9.94
N HIS A 178 1.91 4.91 -10.43
CA HIS A 178 2.60 5.89 -9.59
C HIS A 178 1.74 6.26 -8.37
N TYR A 179 2.33 6.33 -7.16
CA TYR A 179 1.57 6.46 -5.91
C TYR A 179 0.65 7.69 -5.85
N ARG A 180 0.95 8.75 -6.61
CA ARG A 180 0.19 10.00 -6.71
C ARG A 180 -1.01 9.94 -7.67
N SER A 181 -1.06 8.93 -8.53
CA SER A 181 -2.13 8.75 -9.50
C SER A 181 -3.24 7.88 -8.91
N PRO A 182 -4.51 8.07 -9.33
CA PRO A 182 -5.56 7.14 -8.94
C PRO A 182 -5.27 5.75 -9.50
N LEU A 183 -5.53 4.73 -8.68
CA LEU A 183 -5.48 3.33 -9.08
C LEU A 183 -6.91 2.83 -9.26
N ASP A 184 -7.21 2.25 -10.41
CA ASP A 184 -8.45 1.51 -10.62
C ASP A 184 -8.20 0.03 -10.32
N TRP A 185 -8.89 -0.49 -9.31
CA TRP A 185 -8.81 -1.89 -8.92
C TRP A 185 -9.82 -2.71 -9.74
N THR A 186 -9.30 -3.64 -10.53
CA THR A 186 -10.08 -4.59 -11.34
C THR A 186 -9.48 -5.99 -11.24
N ASP A 187 -10.29 -7.01 -11.52
CA ASP A 187 -9.81 -8.39 -11.61
C ASP A 187 -8.72 -8.55 -12.68
N ASP A 188 -8.86 -7.84 -13.81
CA ASP A 188 -7.85 -7.80 -14.87
C ASP A 188 -6.51 -7.23 -14.38
N ALA A 189 -6.54 -6.17 -13.55
CA ALA A 189 -5.32 -5.58 -12.99
C ALA A 189 -4.63 -6.54 -12.02
N LEU A 190 -5.41 -7.29 -11.24
CA LEU A 190 -4.90 -8.32 -10.34
C LEU A 190 -4.32 -9.52 -11.11
N GLU A 191 -5.00 -9.97 -12.15
CA GLU A 191 -4.53 -11.05 -13.02
C GLU A 191 -3.24 -10.64 -13.74
N GLN A 192 -3.18 -9.41 -14.28
CA GLN A 192 -2.00 -8.89 -14.93
C GLN A 192 -0.80 -8.80 -13.98
N SER A 193 -1.03 -8.42 -12.72
CA SER A 193 -0.01 -8.38 -11.67
C SER A 193 0.51 -9.78 -11.33
N SER A 194 -0.38 -10.77 -11.22
CA SER A 194 -0.02 -12.19 -11.04
C SER A 194 0.81 -12.71 -12.20
N ARG A 195 0.41 -12.47 -13.45
CA ARG A 195 1.15 -12.86 -14.66
C ARG A 195 2.53 -12.19 -14.76
N ASN A 196 2.67 -10.98 -14.24
CA ASN A 196 3.96 -10.30 -14.17
C ASN A 196 4.87 -10.98 -13.14
N LEU A 197 4.35 -11.31 -11.96
CA LEU A 197 5.09 -12.06 -10.94
C LEU A 197 5.47 -13.46 -11.42
N ASP A 198 4.60 -14.17 -12.15
CA ASP A 198 4.92 -15.47 -12.76
C ASP A 198 6.20 -15.45 -13.60
N LYS A 199 6.40 -14.38 -14.39
CA LYS A 199 7.61 -14.23 -15.22
C LYS A 199 8.86 -14.07 -14.36
N LEU A 200 8.75 -13.31 -13.27
CA LEU A 200 9.86 -13.07 -12.35
C LEU A 200 10.19 -14.32 -11.52
N TYR A 201 9.17 -14.98 -10.97
CA TYR A 201 9.32 -16.25 -10.27
C TYR A 201 9.81 -17.37 -11.19
N GLY A 202 9.36 -17.42 -12.44
CA GLY A 202 9.87 -18.36 -13.43
C GLY A 202 11.36 -18.14 -13.70
N THR A 203 11.79 -16.88 -13.79
CA THR A 203 13.22 -16.54 -13.90
C THR A 203 14.01 -17.00 -12.68
N LEU A 204 13.48 -16.82 -11.46
CA LEU A 204 14.14 -17.31 -10.24
C LEU A 204 14.17 -18.83 -10.16
N GLN A 205 13.14 -19.52 -10.67
CA GLN A 205 13.08 -20.97 -10.77
C GLN A 205 14.15 -21.51 -11.71
N GLU A 206 14.34 -20.90 -12.89
CA GLU A 206 15.42 -21.25 -13.82
C GLU A 206 16.82 -21.07 -13.21
N LEU A 207 16.94 -20.19 -12.23
CA LEU A 207 18.19 -19.88 -11.53
C LEU A 207 18.27 -20.52 -10.14
N GLN A 208 17.37 -21.46 -9.79
CA GLN A 208 17.25 -22.00 -8.44
C GLN A 208 18.57 -22.62 -7.93
N ASP A 209 19.31 -23.32 -8.79
CA ASP A 209 20.56 -24.01 -8.44
C ASP A 209 21.77 -23.08 -8.22
N ILE A 210 21.61 -21.78 -8.47
CA ILE A 210 22.67 -20.79 -8.27
C ILE A 210 22.53 -20.16 -6.88
N GLU A 211 23.41 -20.54 -5.96
CA GLU A 211 23.45 -19.91 -4.63
C GLU A 211 23.99 -18.48 -4.69
N VAL A 212 23.27 -17.57 -4.02
CA VAL A 212 23.58 -16.15 -3.96
C VAL A 212 23.39 -15.59 -2.55
N GLU A 213 24.33 -14.77 -2.13
CA GLU A 213 24.16 -13.85 -1.01
C GLU A 213 23.72 -12.49 -1.56
N VAL A 214 22.60 -11.97 -1.04
CA VAL A 214 21.94 -10.75 -1.54
C VAL A 214 22.10 -9.64 -0.51
N SER A 215 22.48 -8.45 -0.96
CA SER A 215 22.61 -7.25 -0.13
C SER A 215 21.95 -6.05 -0.81
N THR A 216 21.78 -4.95 -0.06
CA THR A 216 21.25 -3.70 -0.61
C THR A 216 22.17 -3.05 -1.66
N LYS A 217 23.45 -3.44 -1.73
CA LYS A 217 24.41 -2.97 -2.73
C LYS A 217 24.19 -3.62 -4.11
N ASP A 218 23.48 -4.74 -4.14
CA ASP A 218 23.18 -5.46 -5.37
C ASP A 218 21.96 -4.88 -6.11
N VAL A 219 21.30 -3.86 -5.54
CA VAL A 219 20.19 -3.18 -6.20
C VAL A 219 20.68 -2.52 -7.50
N PRO A 220 20.07 -2.81 -8.66
CA PRO A 220 20.46 -2.23 -9.95
C PRO A 220 20.38 -0.70 -9.92
N THR A 221 21.33 -0.04 -10.59
CA THR A 221 21.42 1.43 -10.59
C THR A 221 20.20 2.06 -11.27
N GLU A 222 19.78 1.52 -12.42
CA GLU A 222 18.64 2.01 -13.19
C GLU A 222 17.32 1.82 -12.43
N PHE A 223 17.17 0.69 -11.74
CA PHE A 223 16.04 0.45 -10.84
C PHE A 223 16.01 1.47 -9.70
N LEU A 224 17.15 1.72 -9.06
CA LEU A 224 17.25 2.70 -7.99
C LEU A 224 17.01 4.14 -8.48
N HIS A 225 17.45 4.46 -9.71
CA HIS A 225 17.16 5.75 -10.33
C HIS A 225 15.66 5.94 -10.56
N ALA A 226 14.94 4.92 -11.01
CA ALA A 226 13.48 4.98 -11.13
C ALA A 226 12.81 5.27 -9.78
N LEU A 227 13.23 4.61 -8.69
CA LEU A 227 12.67 4.89 -7.36
C LEU A 227 13.06 6.26 -6.80
N LYS A 228 14.23 6.79 -7.14
CA LYS A 228 14.67 8.14 -6.75
C LYS A 228 13.89 9.25 -7.45
N ASP A 229 13.28 8.93 -8.60
CA ASP A 229 12.33 9.81 -9.28
C ASP A 229 10.93 9.62 -8.66
N ASP A 230 10.69 10.27 -7.52
CA ASP A 230 9.38 10.32 -6.84
C ASP A 230 8.72 8.94 -6.58
N LEU A 231 9.52 7.91 -6.26
CA LEU A 231 9.04 6.54 -6.06
C LEU A 231 8.31 5.97 -7.29
N ASN A 232 8.82 6.20 -8.50
CA ASN A 232 8.24 5.71 -9.75
C ASN A 232 8.36 4.17 -9.88
N THR A 233 7.46 3.46 -9.19
CA THR A 233 7.37 2.00 -9.18
C THR A 233 7.05 1.40 -10.56
N PRO A 234 6.24 2.01 -11.45
CA PRO A 234 6.08 1.50 -12.82
C PRO A 234 7.41 1.41 -13.59
N ALA A 235 8.25 2.46 -13.52
CA ALA A 235 9.56 2.45 -14.15
C ALA A 235 10.51 1.44 -13.49
N ALA A 236 10.45 1.30 -12.16
CA ALA A 236 11.22 0.30 -11.43
C ALA A 236 10.84 -1.14 -11.84
N PHE A 237 9.55 -1.45 -12.01
CA PHE A 237 9.10 -2.74 -12.53
C PHE A 237 9.57 -2.99 -13.97
N ALA A 238 9.61 -1.97 -14.82
CA ALA A 238 10.12 -2.09 -16.18
C ALA A 238 11.60 -2.51 -16.20
N GLU A 239 12.44 -1.89 -15.35
CA GLU A 239 13.85 -2.28 -15.21
C GLU A 239 14.01 -3.69 -14.62
N LEU A 240 13.17 -4.09 -13.66
CA LEU A 240 13.17 -5.44 -13.11
C LEU A 240 12.83 -6.50 -14.18
N HIS A 241 11.81 -6.27 -15.00
CA HIS A 241 11.47 -7.17 -16.10
C HIS A 241 12.52 -7.21 -17.22
N LYS A 242 13.18 -6.09 -17.47
CA LYS A 242 14.30 -6.01 -18.42
C LYS A 242 15.48 -6.86 -17.95
N LEU A 243 15.80 -6.86 -16.65
CA LEU A 243 16.82 -7.75 -16.08
C LEU A 243 16.42 -9.22 -16.21
N ALA A 244 15.18 -9.58 -15.89
CA ALA A 244 14.68 -10.94 -16.03
C ALA A 244 14.82 -11.48 -17.47
N LYS A 245 14.47 -10.66 -18.47
CA LYS A 245 14.62 -11.03 -19.90
C LYS A 245 16.07 -11.32 -20.32
N GLN A 246 17.06 -10.73 -19.64
CA GLN A 246 18.46 -10.94 -20.01
C GLN A 246 18.96 -12.34 -19.66
N VAL A 247 18.35 -13.04 -18.70
CA VAL A 247 18.79 -14.36 -18.23
C VAL A 247 18.93 -15.37 -19.37
N ASN A 248 17.96 -15.39 -20.28
CA ASN A 248 17.95 -16.30 -21.44
C ASN A 248 19.09 -16.04 -22.43
N SER A 249 19.61 -14.79 -22.49
CA SER A 249 20.71 -14.42 -23.38
C SER A 249 22.09 -14.73 -22.80
N LYS A 250 22.19 -14.97 -21.48
CA LYS A 250 23.47 -15.21 -20.78
C LYS A 250 23.73 -16.70 -20.67
N LYS A 251 24.91 -17.13 -21.12
CA LYS A 251 25.36 -18.52 -21.04
C LYS A 251 26.31 -18.77 -19.88
N ASP A 252 27.02 -17.75 -19.42
CA ASP A 252 28.01 -17.89 -18.35
C ASP A 252 27.35 -17.86 -16.96
N PRO A 253 27.78 -18.74 -16.02
CA PRO A 253 27.23 -18.79 -14.67
C PRO A 253 27.40 -17.50 -13.87
N ALA A 254 28.47 -16.73 -14.10
CA ALA A 254 28.74 -15.50 -13.35
C ALA A 254 27.70 -14.41 -13.64
N SER A 255 27.35 -14.20 -14.91
CA SER A 255 26.31 -13.25 -15.31
C SER A 255 24.94 -13.66 -14.78
N LYS A 256 24.59 -14.95 -14.85
CA LYS A 256 23.33 -15.46 -14.28
C LYS A 256 23.27 -15.26 -12.77
N LYS A 257 24.38 -15.50 -12.06
CA LYS A 257 24.51 -15.23 -10.62
C LYS A 257 24.30 -13.76 -10.29
N ASN A 258 24.90 -12.85 -11.06
CA ASN A 258 24.74 -11.41 -10.86
C ASN A 258 23.29 -10.95 -11.11
N ILE A 259 22.65 -11.44 -12.17
CA ILE A 259 21.25 -11.12 -12.47
C ILE A 259 20.32 -11.64 -11.36
N LYS A 260 20.53 -12.87 -10.86
CA LYS A 260 19.75 -13.42 -9.73
C LYS A 260 19.85 -12.50 -8.51
N LYS A 261 21.06 -12.09 -8.12
CA LYS A 261 21.28 -11.15 -7.02
C LYS A 261 20.52 -9.84 -7.20
N GLN A 262 20.63 -9.26 -8.39
CA GLN A 262 19.98 -8.00 -8.76
C GLN A 262 18.46 -8.08 -8.69
N ILE A 263 17.86 -9.14 -9.24
CA ILE A 263 16.41 -9.38 -9.19
C ILE A 263 15.95 -9.54 -7.74
N MET A 264 16.64 -10.34 -6.93
CA MET A 264 16.29 -10.55 -5.53
C MET A 264 16.46 -9.28 -4.70
N ALA A 265 17.52 -8.50 -4.91
CA ALA A 265 17.74 -7.24 -4.19
C ALA A 265 16.65 -6.19 -4.52
N ALA A 266 16.30 -6.06 -5.80
CA ALA A 266 15.21 -5.19 -6.24
C ALA A 266 13.84 -5.68 -5.72
N GLY A 267 13.60 -7.00 -5.74
CA GLY A 267 12.40 -7.61 -5.16
C GLY A 267 12.27 -7.32 -3.67
N ASN A 268 13.34 -7.51 -2.90
CA ASN A 268 13.40 -7.19 -1.47
C ASN A 268 13.06 -5.72 -1.19
N MET A 269 13.55 -4.79 -2.02
CA MET A 269 13.28 -3.36 -1.87
C MET A 269 11.79 -3.00 -2.08
N LEU A 270 11.07 -3.75 -2.94
CA LEU A 270 9.63 -3.59 -3.15
C LEU A 270 8.76 -4.49 -2.27
N GLY A 271 9.37 -5.42 -1.53
CA GLY A 271 8.65 -6.43 -0.74
C GLY A 271 7.94 -7.48 -1.60
N ILE A 272 8.54 -7.88 -2.72
CA ILE A 272 8.08 -8.96 -3.62
C ILE A 272 9.21 -9.97 -3.86
N LEU A 273 8.91 -11.12 -4.45
CA LEU A 273 9.87 -12.20 -4.69
C LEU A 273 10.49 -12.76 -3.39
N GLN A 274 9.67 -12.81 -2.32
CA GLN A 274 10.11 -13.25 -0.98
C GLN A 274 9.91 -14.75 -0.75
N GLN A 275 9.19 -15.42 -1.65
CA GLN A 275 8.86 -16.83 -1.53
C GLN A 275 9.76 -17.69 -2.42
N GLU A 276 9.81 -18.98 -2.14
CA GLU A 276 10.38 -19.95 -3.06
C GLU A 276 9.52 -20.02 -4.35
N PRO A 277 10.11 -20.05 -5.56
CA PRO A 277 9.35 -20.15 -6.80
C PRO A 277 8.39 -21.33 -6.83
N SER A 278 8.79 -22.47 -6.26
CA SER A 278 7.93 -23.65 -6.15
C SER A 278 6.68 -23.41 -5.31
N LYS A 279 6.75 -22.57 -4.26
CA LYS A 279 5.60 -22.18 -3.45
C LYS A 279 4.71 -21.19 -4.20
N TRP A 280 5.32 -20.20 -4.88
CA TRP A 280 4.57 -19.25 -5.69
C TRP A 280 3.67 -19.96 -6.71
N PHE A 281 4.24 -20.90 -7.47
CA PHE A 281 3.53 -21.61 -8.53
C PHE A 281 2.49 -22.64 -8.05
N ARG A 282 2.45 -22.98 -6.75
CA ARG A 282 1.35 -23.76 -6.17
C ARG A 282 0.07 -22.91 -5.99
N GLY A 283 0.21 -21.57 -5.93
CA GLY A 283 -0.89 -20.64 -5.77
C GLY A 283 -1.53 -20.70 -4.38
N ILE A 284 -2.76 -20.16 -4.25
CA ILE A 284 -3.53 -20.19 -2.99
C ILE A 284 -4.41 -21.43 -2.93
N GLY A 285 -4.57 -21.99 -1.73
CA GLY A 285 -5.52 -23.05 -1.41
C GLY A 285 -4.87 -24.43 -1.31
N ASP A 286 -5.54 -25.31 -0.57
CA ASP A 286 -5.11 -26.69 -0.34
C ASP A 286 -5.47 -27.55 -1.55
N LEU A 287 -4.61 -27.54 -2.57
CA LEU A 287 -4.61 -28.62 -3.54
C LEU A 287 -4.04 -29.87 -2.87
N ASP A 288 -4.66 -31.03 -3.09
CA ASP A 288 -4.08 -32.30 -2.67
C ASP A 288 -2.86 -32.59 -3.55
N GLU A 289 -1.68 -32.15 -3.10
CA GLU A 289 -0.41 -32.36 -3.79
C GLU A 289 -0.14 -33.85 -4.03
N SER A 290 -0.67 -34.73 -3.17
CA SER A 290 -0.53 -36.17 -3.33
C SER A 290 -1.37 -36.69 -4.50
N GLU A 291 -2.60 -36.19 -4.69
CA GLU A 291 -3.42 -36.53 -5.85
C GLU A 291 -2.74 -36.07 -7.14
N ILE A 292 -2.22 -34.83 -7.16
CA ILE A 292 -1.53 -34.27 -8.33
C ILE A 292 -0.28 -35.10 -8.66
N GLN A 293 0.53 -35.44 -7.66
CA GLN A 293 1.72 -36.25 -7.86
C GLN A 293 1.35 -37.65 -8.38
N ASN A 294 0.30 -38.28 -7.85
CA ASN A 294 -0.19 -39.57 -8.34
C ASN A 294 -0.63 -39.52 -9.81
N LEU A 295 -1.27 -38.42 -10.23
CA LEU A 295 -1.66 -38.20 -11.63
C LEU A 295 -0.42 -38.01 -12.51
N LEU A 296 0.58 -37.25 -12.07
CA LEU A 296 1.83 -37.07 -12.81
C LEU A 296 2.61 -38.38 -12.97
N ASP A 297 2.71 -39.18 -11.92
CA ASP A 297 3.37 -40.48 -11.96
C ASP A 297 2.64 -41.46 -12.89
N SER A 298 1.30 -41.47 -12.83
CA SER A 298 0.45 -42.26 -13.73
C SER A 298 0.62 -41.84 -15.19
N ARG A 299 0.73 -40.52 -15.44
CA ARG A 299 0.99 -39.97 -16.77
C ARG A 299 2.39 -40.34 -17.27
N ALA A 300 3.41 -40.25 -16.42
CA ALA A 300 4.78 -40.63 -16.77
C ALA A 300 4.86 -42.11 -17.15
N LYS A 301 4.16 -42.98 -16.40
CA LYS A 301 4.01 -44.41 -16.73
C LYS A 301 3.28 -44.61 -18.06
N ALA A 302 2.17 -43.92 -18.29
CA ALA A 302 1.43 -44.00 -19.57
C ALA A 302 2.31 -43.60 -20.77
N LYS A 303 3.11 -42.54 -20.65
CA LYS A 303 4.08 -42.14 -21.68
C LYS A 303 5.16 -43.20 -21.91
N LYS A 304 5.69 -43.81 -20.84
CA LYS A 304 6.68 -44.89 -20.92
C LYS A 304 6.12 -46.13 -21.62
N ASP A 305 4.86 -46.45 -21.34
CA ASP A 305 4.12 -47.57 -21.92
C ASP A 305 3.55 -47.24 -23.33
N LYS A 306 3.85 -46.05 -23.87
CA LYS A 306 3.35 -45.52 -25.16
C LYS A 306 1.82 -45.45 -25.27
N ASN A 307 1.12 -45.37 -24.13
CA ASN A 307 -0.31 -45.11 -24.07
C ASN A 307 -0.56 -43.59 -24.04
N PHE A 308 -0.51 -42.98 -25.23
CA PHE A 308 -0.65 -41.53 -25.39
C PHE A 308 -2.06 -41.03 -25.08
N GLU A 309 -3.10 -41.82 -25.39
CA GLU A 309 -4.49 -41.47 -25.08
C GLU A 309 -4.72 -41.31 -23.58
N LEU A 310 -4.21 -42.24 -22.76
CA LEU A 310 -4.28 -42.12 -21.31
C LEU A 310 -3.44 -40.94 -20.79
N ALA A 311 -2.25 -40.71 -21.36
CA ALA A 311 -1.38 -39.61 -20.96
C ALA A 311 -2.01 -38.23 -21.23
N ASP A 312 -2.73 -38.09 -22.36
CA ASP A 312 -3.46 -36.87 -22.70
C ASP A 312 -4.74 -36.73 -21.86
N GLY A 313 -5.49 -37.82 -21.61
CA GLY A 313 -6.63 -37.77 -20.69
C GLY A 313 -6.27 -37.34 -19.27
N ILE A 314 -5.09 -37.74 -18.76
CA ILE A 314 -4.59 -37.25 -17.46
C ILE A 314 -4.20 -35.77 -17.52
N ARG A 315 -3.59 -35.31 -18.63
CA ARG A 315 -3.29 -33.88 -18.83
C ARG A 315 -4.57 -33.04 -18.84
N ASP A 316 -5.63 -33.53 -19.48
CA ASP A 316 -6.92 -32.84 -19.52
C ASP A 316 -7.56 -32.78 -18.14
N LYS A 317 -7.47 -33.87 -17.35
CA LYS A 317 -7.91 -33.88 -15.94
C LYS A 317 -7.16 -32.83 -15.11
N LEU A 318 -5.83 -32.78 -15.24
CA LEU A 318 -5.00 -31.78 -14.54
C LEU A 318 -5.35 -30.36 -15.00
N THR A 319 -5.58 -30.14 -16.29
CA THR A 319 -6.01 -28.84 -16.82
C THR A 319 -7.38 -28.42 -16.27
N ALA A 320 -8.33 -29.36 -16.16
CA ALA A 320 -9.63 -29.11 -15.55
C ALA A 320 -9.53 -28.76 -14.05
N MET A 321 -8.50 -29.27 -13.36
CA MET A 321 -8.14 -28.88 -12.00
C MET A 321 -7.40 -27.52 -11.93
N LYS A 322 -7.28 -26.80 -13.05
CA LYS A 322 -6.48 -25.59 -13.21
C LYS A 322 -4.99 -25.83 -12.91
N ILE A 323 -4.44 -26.93 -13.41
CA ILE A 323 -3.03 -27.27 -13.26
C ILE A 323 -2.38 -27.38 -14.64
N GLN A 324 -1.31 -26.62 -14.85
CA GLN A 324 -0.47 -26.71 -16.02
C GLN A 324 0.79 -27.54 -15.73
N ILE A 325 1.10 -28.46 -16.65
CA ILE A 325 2.26 -29.36 -16.55
C ILE A 325 3.38 -28.85 -17.46
N HIS A 326 4.62 -28.86 -16.96
CA HIS A 326 5.84 -28.70 -17.73
C HIS A 326 6.67 -29.98 -17.67
N ASP A 327 6.98 -30.55 -18.84
CA ASP A 327 7.88 -31.69 -18.97
C ASP A 327 9.32 -31.19 -19.17
N HIS A 328 10.27 -31.75 -18.42
CA HIS A 328 11.69 -31.41 -18.49
C HIS A 328 12.48 -32.42 -19.36
N PRO A 329 13.64 -32.03 -19.94
CA PRO A 329 14.47 -32.92 -20.76
C PRO A 329 15.00 -34.16 -20.02
N ASP A 330 15.09 -34.11 -18.70
CA ASP A 330 15.49 -35.23 -17.84
C ASP A 330 14.38 -36.27 -17.62
N GLY A 331 13.19 -36.03 -18.18
CA GLY A 331 12.03 -36.90 -18.09
C GLY A 331 11.12 -36.64 -16.89
N THR A 332 11.46 -35.67 -16.03
CA THR A 332 10.59 -35.25 -14.93
C THR A 332 9.49 -34.30 -15.39
N SER A 333 8.39 -34.21 -14.63
CA SER A 333 7.34 -33.23 -14.86
C SER A 333 7.18 -32.35 -13.63
N SER A 334 7.22 -31.02 -13.81
CA SER A 334 6.79 -30.05 -12.79
C SER A 334 5.41 -29.52 -13.12
N TRP A 335 4.71 -28.97 -12.14
CA TRP A 335 3.39 -28.38 -12.35
C TRP A 335 3.26 -27.01 -11.68
N ARG A 336 2.33 -26.20 -12.20
CA ARG A 336 1.88 -24.95 -11.58
C ARG A 336 0.37 -24.83 -11.65
N LYS A 337 -0.22 -24.10 -10.72
CA LYS A 337 -1.63 -23.70 -10.77
C LYS A 337 -1.82 -22.63 -11.85
N LEU A 338 -2.91 -22.73 -12.61
CA LEU A 338 -3.34 -21.78 -13.65
C LEU A 338 -4.12 -20.60 -13.05
#